data_AF-A0A534N4L4-F1
#
_entry.id   AF-A0A534N4L4-F1
#
_cell.length_a   1.000
_cell.length_b   1.000
_cell.length_c   1.000
_cell.angle_alpha   90.00
_cell.angle_beta   90.00
_cell.angle_gamma   90.00
#
_symmetry.space_group_name_H-M   'P 1'
#
loop_
_entity.id
_entity.type
_entity.pdbx_description
1 polymer ?
#
loop_
_entity_poly.entity_id
_entity_poly.type
_entity_poly.pdbx_seq_one_letter_code
_entity_poly.pdbx_strand_id
1 'polypeptide(L)'
;MVFVSIPSLMPENPLLQAWVPVINEHHLFPEAWTYGQLFVLKNLSRVTYFFGGISEQGFWLYFPVAFAIKTPLPTLLLLFGAMGISLFRRRDYLPRFFLLIPVVLYFSLAVWSRLNIGLRHILPIYPFLFVFIGGTAAELWREEKWLKKGLLILLAVYYLFSSFSLYPHYLAFFNELTGGPKNGHKVLLDSNLDWGQDLKGLRRWMERNGVKKIYFLYFGKADPRYYGIDAFYLPGSWVVHDSPNNILPGYLAVSATHLYGADLYLTEQEKEILKSFELGEPVADIGYSILIYKVSAVNPQIYHNMGFTLARRGQLDSAIELFREALRLQPQLAEAHESLARALASQGKREEAIQHYQEALRILKSRP
;
A
#
# COMPACT_ATOMS: atom_id res chain seq x y z
N MET A 1 13.60 -14.18 -3.39
CA MET A 1 12.98 -14.87 -2.23
C MET A 1 13.95 -14.77 -1.08
N VAL A 2 13.60 -14.10 0.00
CA VAL A 2 14.38 -14.18 1.24
C VAL A 2 14.06 -15.54 1.85
N PHE A 3 15.04 -16.43 1.92
CA PHE A 3 14.90 -17.70 2.65
C PHE A 3 14.78 -17.37 4.13
N VAL A 4 13.57 -17.42 4.66
CA VAL A 4 13.33 -17.28 6.10
C VAL A 4 13.83 -18.58 6.75
N SER A 5 14.80 -18.49 7.65
CA SER A 5 15.36 -19.68 8.30
C SER A 5 14.33 -20.29 9.27
N ILE A 6 14.25 -21.61 9.34
CA ILE A 6 13.32 -22.34 10.23
C ILE A 6 13.38 -21.84 11.69
N PRO A 7 14.56 -21.57 12.30
CA PRO A 7 14.63 -21.04 13.66
C PRO A 7 13.91 -19.69 13.82
N SER A 8 13.88 -18.87 12.77
CA SER A 8 13.19 -17.58 12.80
C SER A 8 11.67 -17.70 12.69
N LEU A 9 11.12 -18.86 12.31
CA LEU A 9 9.67 -19.10 12.27
C LEU A 9 9.15 -19.71 13.56
N MET A 10 10.02 -20.21 14.44
CA MET A 10 9.60 -20.88 15.66
C MET A 10 8.82 -19.90 16.54
N PRO A 11 7.58 -20.24 16.94
CA PRO A 11 6.76 -19.39 17.78
C PRO A 11 7.37 -19.30 19.18
N GLU A 12 7.16 -18.21 19.90
CA GLU A 12 7.61 -18.10 21.30
C GLU A 12 6.88 -19.05 22.24
N ASN A 13 5.72 -19.57 21.82
CA ASN A 13 4.91 -20.50 22.60
C ASN A 13 5.62 -21.87 22.73
N PRO A 14 5.98 -22.31 23.96
CA PRO A 14 6.75 -23.54 24.18
C PRO A 14 6.02 -24.82 23.74
N LEU A 15 4.69 -24.85 23.83
CA LEU A 15 3.91 -26.00 23.36
C LEU A 15 4.06 -26.10 21.84
N LEU A 16 3.82 -25.02 21.11
CA LEU A 16 3.96 -25.04 19.65
C LEU A 16 5.40 -25.40 19.23
N GLN A 17 6.42 -24.94 19.94
CA GLN A 17 7.81 -25.34 19.68
C GLN A 17 8.04 -26.85 19.85
N ALA A 18 7.43 -27.48 20.85
CA ALA A 18 7.55 -28.91 21.10
C ALA A 18 6.81 -29.77 20.06
N TRP A 19 5.70 -29.26 19.52
CA TRP A 19 4.89 -29.98 18.54
C TRP A 19 5.46 -29.95 17.11
N VAL A 20 6.22 -28.92 16.73
CA VAL A 20 6.77 -28.78 15.37
C VAL A 20 7.71 -29.93 14.98
N PRO A 21 8.69 -30.36 15.82
CA PRO A 21 9.51 -31.53 15.52
C PRO A 21 8.69 -32.81 15.35
N VAL A 22 7.67 -33.02 16.19
CA VAL A 22 6.79 -34.20 16.13
C VAL A 22 6.00 -34.24 14.83
N ILE A 23 5.43 -33.11 14.40
CA ILE A 23 4.70 -33.00 13.14
C ILE A 23 5.61 -33.32 11.95
N ASN A 24 6.85 -32.83 11.98
CA ASN A 24 7.81 -33.01 10.91
C ASN A 24 8.39 -34.43 10.88
N GLU A 25 8.76 -34.99 12.03
CA GLU A 25 9.32 -36.35 12.18
C GLU A 25 8.31 -37.42 11.75
N HIS A 26 7.05 -37.26 12.12
CA HIS A 26 5.98 -38.19 11.75
C HIS A 26 5.28 -37.84 10.44
N HIS A 27 5.73 -36.81 9.72
CA HIS A 27 5.13 -36.33 8.47
C HIS A 27 3.60 -36.17 8.54
N LEU A 28 3.08 -35.67 9.66
CA LEU A 28 1.63 -35.52 9.87
C LEU A 28 1.01 -34.53 8.88
N PHE A 29 1.80 -33.56 8.43
CA PHE A 29 1.44 -32.59 7.39
C PHE A 29 2.63 -32.33 6.46
N PRO A 30 2.37 -31.83 5.23
CA PRO A 30 3.45 -31.32 4.39
C PRO A 30 4.24 -30.23 5.14
N GLU A 31 5.57 -30.35 5.13
CA GLU A 31 6.47 -29.44 5.83
C GLU A 31 6.23 -27.96 5.49
N ALA A 32 6.00 -27.66 4.20
CA ALA A 32 5.65 -26.32 3.73
C ALA A 32 4.35 -25.78 4.35
N TRP A 33 3.36 -26.66 4.61
CA TRP A 33 2.13 -26.27 5.27
C TRP A 33 2.38 -25.95 6.74
N THR A 34 3.13 -26.80 7.46
CA THR A 34 3.50 -26.58 8.87
C THR A 34 4.22 -25.25 9.04
N TYR A 35 5.24 -24.98 8.23
CA TYR A 35 5.97 -23.71 8.27
C TYR A 35 5.12 -22.51 7.84
N GLY A 36 4.20 -22.69 6.89
CA GLY A 36 3.20 -21.69 6.54
C GLY A 36 2.33 -21.30 7.73
N GLN A 37 1.86 -22.27 8.51
CA GLN A 37 1.08 -22.00 9.73
C GLN A 37 1.91 -21.25 10.78
N LEU A 38 3.15 -21.67 11.03
CA LEU A 38 4.05 -20.96 11.94
C LEU A 38 4.29 -19.51 11.51
N PHE A 39 4.50 -19.30 10.20
CA PHE A 39 4.62 -17.96 9.64
C PHE A 39 3.37 -17.12 9.91
N VAL A 40 2.17 -17.66 9.71
CA VAL A 40 0.91 -16.96 10.02
C VAL A 40 0.82 -16.64 11.51
N LEU A 41 1.07 -17.61 12.38
CA LEU A 41 1.02 -17.43 13.85
C LEU A 41 2.00 -16.34 14.34
N LYS A 42 3.19 -16.27 13.75
CA LYS A 42 4.17 -15.22 14.05
C LYS A 42 3.76 -13.84 13.52
N ASN A 43 2.90 -13.77 12.49
CA ASN A 43 2.50 -12.53 11.82
C ASN A 43 1.01 -12.20 11.99
N LEU A 44 0.40 -12.59 13.13
CA LEU A 44 -1.03 -12.36 13.41
C LEU A 44 -1.39 -10.88 13.68
N SER A 45 -0.40 -10.02 13.90
CA SER A 45 -0.58 -8.58 14.02
C SER A 45 0.14 -7.84 12.90
N ARG A 46 -0.46 -6.73 12.47
CA ARG A 46 0.14 -5.78 11.53
C ARG A 46 -0.20 -4.38 11.98
N VAL A 47 0.79 -3.49 11.91
CA VAL A 47 0.56 -2.06 12.08
C VAL A 47 -0.45 -1.61 11.02
N THR A 48 -1.51 -0.96 11.47
CA THR A 48 -2.72 -0.67 10.69
C THR A 48 -2.97 0.82 10.66
N TYR A 49 -3.34 1.34 9.50
CA TYR A 49 -3.91 2.67 9.33
C TYR A 49 -5.45 2.64 9.35
N PHE A 50 -6.07 3.57 10.10
CA PHE A 50 -7.52 3.75 10.12
C PHE A 50 -7.89 5.18 10.56
N PHE A 51 -8.61 5.93 9.72
CA PHE A 51 -9.01 7.33 9.99
C PHE A 51 -7.84 8.25 10.44
N GLY A 52 -6.68 8.14 9.79
CA GLY A 52 -5.48 8.89 10.19
C GLY A 52 -4.76 8.33 11.42
N GLY A 53 -5.38 7.44 12.18
CA GLY A 53 -4.74 6.75 13.31
C GLY A 53 -3.91 5.55 12.87
N ILE A 54 -2.86 5.26 13.63
CA ILE A 54 -1.99 4.10 13.45
C ILE A 54 -2.04 3.23 14.70
N SER A 55 -2.21 1.92 14.55
CA SER A 55 -2.28 0.97 15.68
C SER A 55 -1.62 -0.37 15.34
N GLU A 56 -0.79 -0.87 16.24
CA GLU A 56 -0.23 -2.25 16.16
C GLU A 56 -1.24 -3.31 16.59
N GLN A 57 -2.25 -2.93 17.38
CA GLN A 57 -3.31 -3.82 17.86
C GLN A 57 -4.50 -3.89 16.91
N GLY A 58 -4.52 -3.04 15.88
CA GLY A 58 -5.66 -2.86 14.99
C GLY A 58 -6.77 -1.99 15.59
N PHE A 59 -7.93 -2.01 14.94
CA PHE A 59 -9.14 -1.27 15.30
C PHE A 59 -10.35 -2.19 15.15
N TRP A 60 -11.14 -2.34 16.20
CA TRP A 60 -12.36 -3.17 16.14
C TRP A 60 -13.37 -2.68 15.09
N LEU A 61 -13.39 -1.37 14.81
CA LEU A 61 -14.24 -0.75 13.78
C LEU A 61 -13.71 -0.92 12.35
N TYR A 62 -12.51 -1.48 12.17
CA TYR A 62 -11.88 -1.56 10.85
C TYR A 62 -12.74 -2.30 9.83
N PHE A 63 -13.12 -3.55 10.11
CA PHE A 63 -13.92 -4.35 9.17
C PHE A 63 -15.37 -3.87 9.02
N PRO A 64 -16.07 -3.43 10.09
CA PRO A 64 -17.36 -2.74 9.97
C PRO A 64 -17.32 -1.57 9.00
N VAL A 65 -16.34 -0.67 9.15
CA VAL A 65 -16.21 0.50 8.29
C VAL A 65 -15.75 0.10 6.90
N ALA A 66 -14.77 -0.79 6.76
CA ALA A 66 -14.30 -1.27 5.47
C ALA A 66 -15.44 -1.92 4.68
N PHE A 67 -16.23 -2.79 5.30
CA PHE A 67 -17.43 -3.36 4.69
C PHE A 67 -18.40 -2.28 4.24
N ALA A 68 -18.70 -1.30 5.11
CA ALA A 68 -19.66 -0.24 4.83
C ALA A 68 -19.22 0.69 3.69
N ILE A 69 -17.93 0.96 3.52
CA ILE A 69 -17.44 1.94 2.52
C ILE A 69 -16.88 1.31 1.25
N LYS A 70 -16.42 0.06 1.30
CA LYS A 70 -15.90 -0.68 0.14
C LYS A 70 -16.97 -1.52 -0.56
N THR A 71 -18.17 -1.63 0.02
CA THR A 71 -19.30 -2.30 -0.63
C THR A 71 -20.13 -1.27 -1.40
N PRO A 72 -20.52 -1.54 -2.66
CA PRO A 72 -21.42 -0.64 -3.38
C PRO A 72 -22.69 -0.35 -2.57
N LEU A 73 -23.05 0.94 -2.47
CA LEU A 73 -24.24 1.37 -1.75
C LEU A 73 -25.54 0.63 -2.14
N PRO A 74 -25.82 0.34 -3.43
CA PRO A 74 -26.99 -0.47 -3.79
C PRO A 74 -26.98 -1.88 -3.18
N THR A 75 -25.81 -2.50 -2.99
CA THR A 75 -25.70 -3.80 -2.30
C THR A 75 -26.08 -3.68 -0.83
N LEU A 76 -25.66 -2.60 -0.16
CA LEU A 76 -26.03 -2.36 1.23
C LEU A 76 -27.54 -2.10 1.38
N LEU A 77 -28.12 -1.30 0.49
CA LEU A 77 -29.57 -1.04 0.47
C LEU A 77 -30.37 -2.32 0.23
N LEU A 78 -29.93 -3.16 -0.72
CA LEU A 78 -30.54 -4.47 -0.97
C LEU A 78 -30.40 -5.40 0.23
N LEU A 79 -29.24 -5.42 0.90
CA LEU A 79 -29.00 -6.24 2.08
C LEU A 79 -29.93 -5.85 3.24
N PHE A 80 -29.93 -4.58 3.64
CA PHE A 80 -30.76 -4.12 4.76
C PHE A 80 -32.25 -4.19 4.43
N GLY A 81 -32.64 -3.91 3.17
CA GLY A 81 -33.99 -4.13 2.68
C GLY A 81 -34.42 -5.60 2.76
N ALA A 82 -33.55 -6.52 2.35
CA ALA A 82 -33.80 -7.95 2.42
C ALA A 82 -33.93 -8.46 3.86
N MET A 83 -33.10 -7.95 4.78
CA MET A 83 -33.20 -8.24 6.21
C MET A 83 -34.54 -7.75 6.78
N GLY A 84 -34.91 -6.49 6.52
CA GLY A 84 -36.19 -5.93 6.98
C GLY A 84 -37.38 -6.74 6.46
N ILE A 85 -37.43 -7.03 5.16
CA ILE A 85 -38.51 -7.80 4.54
C ILE A 85 -38.61 -9.21 5.15
N SER A 86 -37.47 -9.88 5.35
CA SER A 86 -37.41 -11.22 5.95
C SER A 86 -37.92 -11.23 7.39
N LEU A 87 -37.63 -10.19 8.17
CA LEU A 87 -38.15 -10.03 9.54
C LEU A 87 -39.67 -9.76 9.57
N PHE A 88 -40.18 -8.92 8.67
CA PHE A 88 -41.61 -8.56 8.63
C PHE A 88 -42.51 -9.67 8.08
N ARG A 89 -42.04 -10.45 7.10
CA ARG A 89 -42.90 -11.44 6.42
C ARG A 89 -43.17 -12.71 7.22
N ARG A 90 -42.38 -12.99 8.28
CA ARG A 90 -42.51 -14.11 9.23
C ARG A 90 -42.72 -15.53 8.66
N ARG A 91 -42.84 -15.72 7.35
CA ARG A 91 -42.89 -17.00 6.65
C ARG A 91 -41.48 -17.41 6.20
N ASP A 92 -41.10 -18.64 6.51
CA ASP A 92 -39.87 -19.30 6.04
C ASP A 92 -38.57 -18.49 6.23
N TYR A 93 -38.42 -17.85 7.39
CA TYR A 93 -37.23 -17.06 7.69
C TYR A 93 -36.02 -17.94 8.07
N LEU A 94 -36.24 -19.10 8.71
CA LEU A 94 -35.18 -19.93 9.29
C LEU A 94 -34.12 -20.36 8.25
N PRO A 95 -34.49 -20.87 7.05
CA PRO A 95 -33.49 -21.24 6.05
C PRO A 95 -32.69 -20.05 5.50
N ARG A 96 -33.27 -18.83 5.49
CA ARG A 96 -32.57 -17.64 5.00
C ARG A 96 -31.61 -17.06 6.02
N PHE A 97 -32.01 -17.02 7.29
CA PHE A 97 -31.12 -16.60 8.36
C PHE A 97 -29.98 -17.61 8.59
N PHE A 98 -30.18 -18.88 8.24
CA PHE A 98 -29.09 -19.86 8.21
C PHE A 98 -27.94 -19.42 7.30
N LEU A 99 -28.22 -18.77 6.16
CA LEU A 99 -27.18 -18.22 5.28
C LEU A 99 -26.37 -17.09 5.95
N LEU A 100 -26.91 -16.45 6.97
CA LEU A 100 -26.20 -15.39 7.71
C LEU A 100 -25.33 -15.95 8.84
N ILE A 101 -25.45 -17.23 9.20
CA ILE A 101 -24.61 -17.82 10.27
C ILE A 101 -23.11 -17.74 9.90
N PRO A 102 -22.66 -18.19 8.71
CA PRO A 102 -21.26 -18.04 8.32
C PRO A 102 -20.81 -16.59 8.25
N VAL A 103 -21.71 -15.68 7.85
CA VAL A 103 -21.45 -14.23 7.82
C VAL A 103 -21.17 -13.74 9.23
N VAL A 104 -22.07 -13.97 10.18
CA VAL A 104 -21.93 -13.48 11.57
C VAL A 104 -20.70 -14.10 12.22
N LEU A 105 -20.50 -15.41 12.11
CA LEU A 105 -19.35 -16.08 12.71
C LEU A 105 -18.02 -15.55 12.16
N TYR A 106 -17.88 -15.52 10.83
CA TYR A 106 -16.65 -15.10 10.19
C TYR A 106 -16.37 -13.60 10.40
N PHE A 107 -17.39 -12.76 10.24
CA PHE A 107 -17.27 -11.31 10.42
C PHE A 107 -16.95 -10.95 11.87
N SER A 108 -17.54 -11.66 12.83
CA SER A 108 -17.17 -11.54 14.24
C SER A 108 -15.69 -11.83 14.42
N LEU A 109 -15.22 -13.01 14.00
CA LEU A 109 -13.79 -13.36 14.10
C LEU A 109 -12.87 -12.30 13.44
N ALA A 110 -13.29 -11.72 12.31
CA ALA A 110 -12.56 -10.64 11.67
C ALA A 110 -12.50 -9.37 12.53
N VAL A 111 -13.62 -8.94 13.13
CA VAL A 111 -13.69 -7.76 14.04
C VAL A 111 -12.72 -7.88 15.21
N TRP A 112 -12.53 -9.08 15.76
CA TRP A 112 -11.57 -9.34 16.85
C TRP A 112 -10.14 -9.64 16.36
N SER A 113 -9.92 -9.71 15.05
CA SER A 113 -8.60 -9.95 14.48
C SER A 113 -7.73 -8.69 14.53
N ARG A 114 -6.45 -8.87 14.88
CA ARG A 114 -5.42 -7.82 14.80
C ARG A 114 -4.85 -7.64 13.38
N LEU A 115 -5.32 -8.44 12.42
CA LEU A 115 -4.88 -8.42 11.03
C LEU A 115 -5.79 -7.52 10.18
N ASN A 116 -5.73 -6.20 10.42
CA ASN A 116 -6.59 -5.21 9.78
C ASN A 116 -5.93 -4.62 8.51
N ILE A 117 -5.67 -5.47 7.52
CA ILE A 117 -4.93 -5.12 6.30
C ILE A 117 -5.74 -5.43 5.03
N GLY A 118 -6.95 -4.88 4.93
CA GLY A 118 -7.76 -4.88 3.71
C GLY A 118 -9.09 -5.62 3.80
N LEU A 119 -10.08 -5.14 3.04
CA LEU A 119 -11.38 -5.80 2.86
C LEU A 119 -11.26 -7.27 2.42
N ARG A 120 -10.17 -7.65 1.76
CA ARG A 120 -9.91 -9.02 1.31
C ARG A 120 -10.08 -10.07 2.41
N HIS A 121 -9.80 -9.69 3.66
CA HIS A 121 -9.92 -10.58 4.81
C HIS A 121 -11.36 -10.87 5.22
N ILE A 122 -12.35 -10.22 4.61
CA ILE A 122 -13.77 -10.50 4.81
C ILE A 122 -14.51 -10.88 3.53
N LEU A 123 -13.79 -11.09 2.41
CA LEU A 123 -14.41 -11.58 1.16
C LEU A 123 -15.23 -12.87 1.31
N PRO A 124 -14.86 -13.83 2.20
CA PRO A 124 -15.65 -15.05 2.38
C PRO A 124 -17.11 -14.84 2.77
N ILE A 125 -17.50 -13.68 3.31
CA ILE A 125 -18.89 -13.39 3.69
C ILE A 125 -19.78 -13.02 2.49
N TYR A 126 -19.20 -12.46 1.42
CA TYR A 126 -19.97 -11.86 0.32
C TYR A 126 -20.84 -12.85 -0.45
N PRO A 127 -20.39 -14.09 -0.78
CA PRO A 127 -21.25 -15.07 -1.46
C PRO A 127 -22.56 -15.31 -0.70
N PHE A 128 -22.50 -15.46 0.63
CA PHE A 128 -23.69 -15.66 1.47
C PHE A 128 -24.61 -14.44 1.45
N LEU A 129 -24.06 -13.23 1.53
CA LEU A 129 -24.82 -11.99 1.42
C LEU A 129 -25.52 -11.88 0.06
N PHE A 130 -24.85 -12.21 -1.04
CA PHE A 130 -25.45 -12.17 -2.37
C PHE A 130 -26.55 -13.21 -2.58
N VAL A 131 -26.39 -14.43 -2.06
CA VAL A 131 -27.45 -15.46 -2.10
C VAL A 131 -28.66 -15.01 -1.26
N PHE A 132 -28.43 -14.45 -0.08
CA PHE A 132 -29.49 -13.92 0.78
C PHE A 132 -30.27 -12.77 0.11
N ILE A 133 -29.55 -11.81 -0.48
CA ILE A 133 -30.13 -10.71 -1.27
C ILE A 133 -30.92 -11.26 -2.46
N GLY A 134 -30.32 -12.16 -3.24
CA GLY A 134 -30.92 -12.74 -4.44
C GLY A 134 -32.21 -13.51 -4.14
N GLY A 135 -32.24 -14.28 -3.06
CA GLY A 135 -33.44 -14.99 -2.62
C GLY A 135 -34.60 -14.04 -2.28
N THR A 136 -34.30 -12.91 -1.64
CA THR A 136 -35.33 -11.90 -1.32
C THR A 136 -35.76 -11.11 -2.55
N ALA A 137 -34.83 -10.74 -3.42
CA ALA A 137 -35.12 -10.08 -4.69
C ALA A 137 -36.00 -10.95 -5.61
N ALA A 138 -35.74 -12.26 -5.67
CA ALA A 138 -36.55 -13.19 -6.45
C ALA A 138 -38.01 -13.28 -5.98
N GLU A 139 -38.25 -13.23 -4.66
CA GLU A 139 -39.62 -13.18 -4.12
C GLU A 139 -40.32 -11.88 -4.47
N LEU A 140 -39.65 -10.74 -4.28
CA LEU A 140 -40.21 -9.44 -4.65
C LEU A 140 -40.51 -9.36 -6.15
N TRP A 141 -39.71 -10.02 -6.98
CA TRP A 141 -39.91 -10.09 -8.43
C TRP A 141 -41.14 -10.89 -8.83
N ARG A 142 -41.47 -11.95 -8.09
CA ARG A 142 -42.66 -12.79 -8.34
C ARG A 142 -43.97 -12.10 -8.01
N GLU A 143 -43.94 -11.03 -7.20
CA GLU A 143 -45.13 -10.25 -6.91
C GLU A 143 -45.56 -9.38 -8.10
N GLU A 144 -46.86 -9.17 -8.27
CA GLU A 144 -47.40 -8.39 -9.39
C GLU A 144 -47.17 -6.87 -9.30
N LYS A 145 -46.58 -6.38 -8.21
CA LYS A 145 -46.39 -4.94 -7.98
C LYS A 145 -45.22 -4.37 -8.80
N TRP A 146 -45.54 -3.63 -9.86
CA TRP A 146 -44.55 -3.01 -10.76
C TRP A 146 -43.52 -2.11 -10.05
N LEU A 147 -43.92 -1.39 -8.99
CA LEU A 147 -43.02 -0.53 -8.20
C LEU A 147 -41.83 -1.31 -7.61
N LYS A 148 -42.05 -2.56 -7.17
CA LYS A 148 -40.98 -3.40 -6.60
C LYS A 148 -39.98 -3.82 -7.67
N LYS A 149 -40.49 -4.21 -8.85
CA LYS A 149 -39.66 -4.55 -10.02
C LYS A 149 -38.85 -3.34 -10.47
N GLY A 150 -39.49 -2.17 -10.56
CA GLY A 150 -38.83 -0.90 -10.88
C GLY A 150 -37.69 -0.57 -9.90
N LEU A 151 -37.93 -0.71 -8.59
CA LEU A 151 -36.89 -0.50 -7.58
C LEU A 151 -35.72 -1.49 -7.71
N LEU A 152 -36.00 -2.78 -7.93
CA LEU A 152 -34.95 -3.78 -8.13
C LEU A 152 -34.11 -3.50 -9.39
N ILE A 153 -34.75 -3.12 -10.49
CA ILE A 153 -34.05 -2.71 -11.72
C ILE A 153 -33.19 -1.48 -11.45
N LEU A 154 -33.72 -0.46 -10.77
CA LEU A 154 -32.98 0.74 -10.43
C LEU A 154 -31.73 0.42 -9.59
N LEU A 155 -31.87 -0.41 -8.55
CA LEU A 155 -30.74 -0.82 -7.70
C LEU A 155 -29.73 -1.70 -8.46
N ALA A 156 -30.18 -2.54 -9.39
CA ALA A 156 -29.30 -3.33 -10.24
C ALA A 156 -28.52 -2.44 -11.22
N VAL A 157 -29.17 -1.48 -11.87
CA VAL A 157 -28.51 -0.48 -12.74
C VAL A 157 -27.52 0.36 -11.92
N TYR A 158 -27.90 0.78 -10.72
CA TYR A 158 -27.00 1.48 -9.82
C TYR A 158 -25.79 0.62 -9.45
N TYR A 159 -25.98 -0.66 -9.12
CA TYR A 159 -24.87 -1.57 -8.83
C TYR A 159 -23.92 -1.68 -10.03
N LEU A 160 -24.45 -1.89 -11.24
CA LEU A 160 -23.65 -1.95 -12.45
C LEU A 160 -22.89 -0.64 -12.67
N PHE A 161 -23.54 0.51 -12.50
CA PHE A 161 -22.88 1.82 -12.60
C PHE A 161 -21.75 1.95 -11.56
N SER A 162 -21.99 1.67 -10.29
CA SER A 162 -20.97 1.71 -9.24
C SER A 162 -19.79 0.79 -9.57
N SER A 163 -20.06 -0.43 -10.03
CA SER A 163 -19.02 -1.38 -10.43
C SER A 163 -18.22 -0.88 -11.64
N PHE A 164 -18.84 -0.39 -12.70
CA PHE A 164 -18.14 0.02 -13.92
C PHE A 164 -17.52 1.42 -13.86
N SER A 165 -18.02 2.30 -12.99
CA SER A 165 -17.57 3.69 -12.88
C SER A 165 -16.08 3.84 -12.61
N LEU A 166 -15.45 2.82 -12.02
CA LEU A 166 -14.05 2.82 -11.64
C LEU A 166 -13.18 1.91 -12.50
N TYR A 167 -13.68 1.35 -13.60
CA TYR A 167 -12.85 0.52 -14.46
C TYR A 167 -11.63 1.33 -14.98
N PRO A 168 -10.40 0.79 -14.94
CA PRO A 168 -9.98 -0.53 -14.45
C PRO A 168 -9.46 -0.55 -12.99
N HIS A 169 -9.61 0.53 -12.23
CA HIS A 169 -9.01 0.79 -10.92
C HIS A 169 -9.86 0.30 -9.74
N TYR A 170 -10.38 -0.93 -9.81
CA TYR A 170 -11.33 -1.46 -8.82
C TYR A 170 -10.80 -1.50 -7.38
N LEU A 171 -9.49 -1.65 -7.19
CA LEU A 171 -8.90 -1.66 -5.84
C LEU A 171 -9.22 -0.36 -5.09
N ALA A 172 -9.17 0.78 -5.79
CA ALA A 172 -9.44 2.09 -5.25
C ALA A 172 -10.93 2.37 -4.97
N PHE A 173 -11.84 1.39 -5.15
CA PHE A 173 -13.26 1.64 -4.99
C PHE A 173 -13.64 2.04 -3.56
N PHE A 174 -14.17 3.23 -3.38
CA PHE A 174 -14.90 3.62 -2.17
C PHE A 174 -16.25 4.17 -2.60
N ASN A 175 -17.30 3.80 -1.88
CA ASN A 175 -18.66 4.21 -2.21
C ASN A 175 -18.92 5.68 -1.82
N GLU A 176 -20.13 6.12 -2.10
CA GLU A 176 -20.59 7.49 -1.96
C GLU A 176 -20.54 8.00 -0.51
N LEU A 177 -20.60 7.11 0.49
CA LEU A 177 -20.53 7.51 1.92
C LEU A 177 -19.18 8.14 2.29
N THR A 178 -18.13 7.84 1.53
CA THR A 178 -16.80 8.46 1.72
C THR A 178 -16.57 9.67 0.81
N GLY A 179 -17.49 9.98 -0.10
CA GLY A 179 -17.23 10.90 -1.20
C GLY A 179 -16.38 10.29 -2.31
N GLY A 180 -16.37 8.96 -2.43
CA GLY A 180 -15.72 8.24 -3.53
C GLY A 180 -14.21 7.99 -3.35
N PRO A 181 -13.55 7.41 -4.37
CA PRO A 181 -12.15 6.96 -4.31
C PRO A 181 -11.16 8.05 -3.92
N LYS A 182 -11.42 9.31 -4.32
CA LYS A 182 -10.58 10.48 -4.01
C LYS A 182 -10.38 10.70 -2.51
N ASN A 183 -11.36 10.32 -1.69
CA ASN A 183 -11.32 10.53 -0.24
C ASN A 183 -11.04 9.24 0.53
N GLY A 184 -10.91 8.09 -0.15
CA GLY A 184 -10.70 6.79 0.49
C GLY A 184 -9.48 6.73 1.40
N HIS A 185 -8.40 7.40 0.98
CA HIS A 185 -7.14 7.50 1.74
C HIS A 185 -7.30 8.11 3.13
N LYS A 186 -8.35 8.90 3.38
CA LYS A 186 -8.64 9.49 4.69
C LYS A 186 -9.17 8.47 5.69
N VAL A 187 -9.65 7.32 5.20
CA VAL A 187 -10.28 6.27 6.03
C VAL A 187 -9.44 5.00 6.02
N LEU A 188 -9.06 4.50 4.83
CA LEU A 188 -8.29 3.27 4.65
C LEU A 188 -7.15 3.47 3.64
N LEU A 189 -6.01 2.84 3.91
CA LEU A 189 -4.83 2.80 3.04
C LEU A 189 -4.43 1.34 2.72
N ASP A 190 -3.21 1.16 2.21
CA ASP A 190 -2.62 -0.12 1.82
C ASP A 190 -3.52 -0.81 0.77
N SER A 191 -3.69 -2.12 0.86
CA SER A 191 -4.50 -2.96 -0.02
C SER A 191 -5.99 -2.60 -0.10
N ASN A 192 -6.47 -1.55 0.56
CA ASN A 192 -7.77 -0.96 0.25
C ASN A 192 -7.72 0.15 -0.82
N LEU A 193 -6.54 0.63 -1.20
CA LEU A 193 -6.39 1.75 -2.13
C LEU A 193 -5.23 1.52 -3.09
N ASP A 194 -4.06 1.22 -2.56
CA ASP A 194 -2.81 1.15 -3.29
C ASP A 194 -1.98 -0.02 -2.80
N TRP A 195 -1.79 -0.97 -3.71
CA TRP A 195 -0.90 -2.12 -3.56
C TRP A 195 0.10 -2.22 -4.73
N GLY A 196 0.35 -1.08 -5.41
CA GLY A 196 1.24 -0.97 -6.56
C GLY A 196 0.63 -1.39 -7.91
N GLN A 197 -0.69 -1.38 -8.06
CA GLN A 197 -1.40 -1.94 -9.22
C GLN A 197 -1.26 -1.13 -10.52
N ASP A 198 -0.94 0.18 -10.45
CA ASP A 198 -1.14 1.10 -11.58
C ASP A 198 0.10 1.41 -12.44
N LEU A 199 1.11 0.53 -12.42
CA LEU A 199 2.31 0.68 -13.25
C LEU A 199 2.00 0.85 -14.75
N LYS A 200 1.06 0.10 -15.31
CA LYS A 200 0.65 0.28 -16.72
C LYS A 200 0.08 1.68 -16.99
N GLY A 201 -0.62 2.25 -16.01
CA GLY A 201 -1.15 3.61 -16.09
C GLY A 201 -0.02 4.64 -16.06
N LEU A 202 0.94 4.47 -15.15
CA LEU A 202 2.13 5.31 -15.06
C LEU A 202 2.93 5.29 -16.38
N ARG A 203 3.17 4.11 -16.95
CA ARG A 203 3.88 3.99 -18.25
C ARG A 203 3.18 4.77 -19.37
N ARG A 204 1.86 4.60 -19.53
CA ARG A 204 1.09 5.33 -20.54
C ARG A 204 1.14 6.83 -20.32
N TRP A 205 1.10 7.27 -19.06
CA TRP A 205 1.23 8.69 -18.74
C TRP A 205 2.61 9.22 -19.13
N MET A 206 3.69 8.49 -18.81
CA MET A 206 5.05 8.86 -19.19
C MET A 206 5.21 9.00 -20.71
N GLU A 207 4.68 8.05 -21.49
CA GLU A 207 4.69 8.09 -22.96
C GLU A 207 3.98 9.32 -23.51
N ARG A 208 2.75 9.59 -23.04
CA ARG A 208 1.93 10.73 -23.50
C ARG A 208 2.57 12.08 -23.19
N ASN A 209 3.36 12.16 -22.13
CA ASN A 209 4.01 13.38 -21.67
C ASN A 209 5.50 13.46 -22.06
N GLY A 210 6.01 12.51 -22.85
CA GLY A 210 7.41 12.49 -23.27
C GLY A 210 8.42 12.30 -22.13
N VAL A 211 7.98 11.74 -20.99
CA VAL A 211 8.81 11.54 -19.79
C VAL A 211 9.63 10.27 -19.97
N LYS A 212 10.94 10.42 -20.14
CA LYS A 212 11.86 9.28 -20.30
C LYS A 212 12.24 8.62 -18.98
N LYS A 213 12.39 9.42 -17.91
CA LYS A 213 12.79 8.97 -16.57
C LYS A 213 12.01 9.75 -15.52
N ILE A 214 11.65 9.08 -14.42
CA ILE A 214 10.84 9.66 -13.33
C ILE A 214 11.47 9.33 -11.96
N TYR A 215 11.39 10.22 -10.97
CA TYR A 215 11.60 9.80 -9.58
C TYR A 215 10.43 8.91 -9.17
N PHE A 216 10.67 7.85 -8.40
CA PHE A 216 9.59 6.97 -8.00
C PHE A 216 9.73 6.49 -6.57
N LEU A 217 8.79 6.87 -5.71
CA LEU A 217 8.59 6.26 -4.40
C LEU A 217 7.46 5.22 -4.50
N TYR A 218 7.86 3.97 -4.70
CA TYR A 218 6.95 2.90 -5.12
C TYR A 218 6.60 1.91 -4.00
N PHE A 219 5.30 1.76 -3.71
CA PHE A 219 4.79 0.88 -2.66
C PHE A 219 4.63 -0.59 -3.09
N GLY A 220 4.50 -0.88 -4.38
CA GLY A 220 4.36 -2.26 -4.83
C GLY A 220 5.68 -3.03 -4.83
N LYS A 221 5.57 -4.33 -5.13
CA LYS A 221 6.72 -5.26 -5.22
C LYS A 221 7.04 -5.69 -6.66
N ALA A 222 6.17 -5.39 -7.62
CA ALA A 222 6.42 -5.71 -9.03
C ALA A 222 7.50 -4.80 -9.61
N ASP A 223 8.45 -5.35 -10.36
CA ASP A 223 9.52 -4.56 -10.99
C ASP A 223 8.96 -3.65 -12.10
N PRO A 224 9.03 -2.31 -11.96
CA PRO A 224 8.50 -1.39 -12.98
C PRO A 224 9.23 -1.45 -14.32
N ARG A 225 10.47 -1.96 -14.37
CA ARG A 225 11.22 -2.12 -15.63
C ARG A 225 10.55 -3.10 -16.58
N TYR A 226 9.85 -4.11 -16.05
CA TYR A 226 9.05 -5.04 -16.85
C TYR A 226 7.98 -4.30 -17.67
N TYR A 227 7.49 -3.18 -17.17
CA TYR A 227 6.49 -2.34 -17.82
C TYR A 227 7.11 -1.19 -18.65
N GLY A 228 8.43 -1.20 -18.84
CA GLY A 228 9.14 -0.14 -19.56
C GLY A 228 9.21 1.20 -18.80
N ILE A 229 9.12 1.15 -17.47
CA ILE A 229 9.29 2.34 -16.63
C ILE A 229 10.76 2.44 -16.24
N ASP A 230 11.45 3.42 -16.80
CA ASP A 230 12.75 3.85 -16.31
C ASP A 230 12.52 4.86 -15.18
N ALA A 231 12.96 4.49 -13.98
CA ALA A 231 12.75 5.27 -12.78
C ALA A 231 14.03 5.34 -11.96
N PHE A 232 14.13 6.44 -11.22
CA PHE A 232 15.07 6.59 -10.15
C PHE A 232 14.33 6.39 -8.83
N TYR A 233 14.60 5.27 -8.16
CA TYR A 233 13.82 4.83 -7.01
C TYR A 233 14.25 5.57 -5.75
N LEU A 234 13.29 6.17 -5.07
CA LEU A 234 13.57 6.81 -3.78
C LEU A 234 13.68 5.73 -2.69
N PRO A 235 14.59 5.90 -1.71
CA PRO A 235 14.60 5.13 -0.48
C PRO A 235 13.19 5.08 0.13
N GLY A 236 12.78 3.89 0.53
CA GLY A 236 11.41 3.55 0.97
C GLY A 236 10.69 2.66 -0.03
N SER A 237 11.12 2.68 -1.30
CA SER A 237 10.64 1.72 -2.30
C SER A 237 11.10 0.29 -1.96
N TRP A 238 10.20 -0.69 -2.12
CA TRP A 238 10.53 -2.11 -1.89
C TRP A 238 11.38 -2.72 -3.00
N VAL A 239 11.33 -2.13 -4.19
CA VAL A 239 12.15 -2.48 -5.34
C VAL A 239 13.16 -1.35 -5.53
N VAL A 240 14.45 -1.67 -5.39
CA VAL A 240 15.54 -0.70 -5.53
C VAL A 240 16.48 -1.21 -6.61
N HIS A 241 16.35 -0.63 -7.80
CA HIS A 241 17.27 -0.87 -8.92
C HIS A 241 17.61 0.47 -9.55
N ASP A 242 18.82 0.98 -9.30
CA ASP A 242 19.22 2.24 -9.89
C ASP A 242 19.41 2.08 -11.41
N SER A 243 18.89 3.07 -12.14
CA SER A 243 19.16 3.26 -13.55
C SER A 243 20.37 4.19 -13.67
N PRO A 244 21.51 3.75 -14.24
CA PRO A 244 22.81 4.43 -14.20
C PRO A 244 22.91 5.70 -15.06
N ASN A 245 21.78 6.26 -15.52
CA ASN A 245 21.77 7.38 -16.46
C ASN A 245 21.66 8.74 -15.76
N ASN A 246 22.48 9.71 -16.18
CA ASN A 246 22.57 11.11 -15.70
C ASN A 246 21.37 12.01 -16.06
N ILE A 247 20.22 11.45 -16.44
CA ILE A 247 19.02 12.24 -16.74
C ILE A 247 18.33 12.54 -15.41
N LEU A 248 18.34 13.81 -15.01
CA LEU A 248 17.57 14.31 -13.86
C LEU A 248 16.07 14.24 -14.19
N PRO A 249 15.26 13.48 -13.44
CA PRO A 249 13.84 13.41 -13.71
C PRO A 249 13.13 14.76 -13.44
N GLY A 250 12.24 15.17 -14.33
CA GLY A 250 11.42 16.39 -14.15
C GLY A 250 10.13 16.15 -13.35
N TYR A 251 9.86 14.91 -12.97
CA TYR A 251 8.64 14.48 -12.31
C TYR A 251 8.94 13.46 -11.22
N LEU A 252 8.09 13.43 -10.21
CA LEU A 252 8.09 12.45 -9.13
C LEU A 252 6.74 11.73 -9.10
N ALA A 253 6.78 10.41 -9.21
CA ALA A 253 5.65 9.54 -8.91
C ALA A 253 5.75 9.06 -7.46
N VAL A 254 4.64 9.13 -6.72
CA VAL A 254 4.55 8.68 -5.33
C VAL A 254 3.34 7.76 -5.20
N SER A 255 3.54 6.58 -4.64
CA SER A 255 2.43 5.67 -4.33
C SER A 255 1.59 6.24 -3.18
N ALA A 256 0.27 6.24 -3.31
CA ALA A 256 -0.67 6.84 -2.38
C ALA A 256 -0.49 6.31 -0.95
N THR A 257 -0.19 5.02 -0.79
CA THR A 257 0.09 4.42 0.51
C THR A 257 1.36 5.00 1.16
N HIS A 258 2.42 5.26 0.38
CA HIS A 258 3.61 5.93 0.91
C HIS A 258 3.38 7.42 1.18
N LEU A 259 2.56 8.09 0.37
CA LEU A 259 2.26 9.51 0.52
C LEU A 259 1.42 9.77 1.78
N TYR A 260 0.27 9.10 1.88
CA TYR A 260 -0.70 9.34 2.96
C TYR A 260 -0.43 8.49 4.21
N GLY A 261 0.28 7.38 4.07
CA GLY A 261 0.71 6.50 5.15
C GLY A 261 2.20 6.61 5.44
N ALA A 262 2.80 7.78 5.21
CA ALA A 262 4.24 7.99 5.38
C ALA A 262 4.73 7.54 6.77
N ASP A 263 4.00 7.87 7.84
CA ASP A 263 4.34 7.47 9.21
C ASP A 263 4.26 5.96 9.47
N LEU A 264 3.61 5.21 8.58
CA LEU A 264 3.48 3.75 8.67
C LEU A 264 4.58 3.02 7.90
N TYR A 265 5.03 3.56 6.77
CA TYR A 265 5.88 2.84 5.82
C TYR A 265 7.25 3.47 5.57
N LEU A 266 7.47 4.72 6.00
CA LEU A 266 8.72 5.44 5.79
C LEU A 266 9.39 5.77 7.12
N THR A 267 10.70 5.62 7.15
CA THR A 267 11.55 6.15 8.23
C THR A 267 11.56 7.68 8.20
N GLU A 268 11.97 8.31 9.31
CA GLU A 268 12.11 9.77 9.36
C GLU A 268 12.99 10.32 8.23
N GLN A 269 14.09 9.64 7.90
CA GLN A 269 14.98 10.07 6.82
C GLN A 269 14.31 10.00 5.44
N GLU A 270 13.52 8.96 5.19
CA GLU A 270 12.76 8.82 3.93
C GLU A 270 11.64 9.86 3.81
N LYS A 271 11.00 10.20 4.93
CA LYS A 271 10.04 11.30 4.99
C LYS A 271 10.70 12.64 4.66
N GLU A 272 11.90 12.91 5.18
CA GLU A 272 12.65 14.13 4.85
C GLU A 272 13.05 14.20 3.37
N ILE A 273 13.41 13.06 2.75
CA ILE A 273 13.62 13.01 1.29
C ILE A 273 12.34 13.43 0.57
N LEU A 274 11.19 12.84 0.90
CA LEU A 274 9.91 13.19 0.26
C LEU A 274 9.55 14.66 0.44
N LYS A 275 9.76 15.23 1.64
CA LYS A 275 9.52 16.66 1.93
C LYS A 275 10.41 17.58 1.10
N SER A 276 11.66 17.19 0.82
CA SER A 276 12.60 18.02 0.06
C SER A 276 12.23 18.23 -1.42
N PHE A 277 11.23 17.51 -1.93
CA PHE A 277 10.62 17.76 -3.24
C PHE A 277 9.59 18.90 -3.23
N GLU A 278 9.23 19.44 -2.07
CA GLU A 278 8.29 20.57 -1.91
C GLU A 278 6.99 20.35 -2.70
N LEU A 279 6.34 19.22 -2.46
CA LEU A 279 5.18 18.77 -3.22
C LEU A 279 4.05 19.81 -3.16
N GLY A 280 3.70 20.39 -4.31
CA GLY A 280 2.47 21.15 -4.51
C GLY A 280 1.28 20.24 -4.85
N GLU A 281 0.35 20.74 -5.65
CA GLU A 281 -0.75 19.91 -6.17
C GLU A 281 -0.23 18.88 -7.20
N PRO A 282 -0.78 17.65 -7.20
CA PRO A 282 -0.40 16.64 -8.17
C PRO A 282 -0.82 17.07 -9.59
N VAL A 283 0.08 16.88 -10.56
CA VAL A 283 -0.20 17.12 -11.98
C VAL A 283 -0.96 15.96 -12.63
N ALA A 284 -0.93 14.79 -12.01
CA ALA A 284 -1.76 13.65 -12.41
C ALA A 284 -2.01 12.69 -11.24
N ASP A 285 -3.12 11.97 -11.35
CA ASP A 285 -3.53 10.88 -10.48
C ASP A 285 -3.75 9.65 -11.36
N ILE A 286 -2.97 8.59 -11.13
CA ILE A 286 -3.10 7.31 -11.82
C ILE A 286 -3.82 6.32 -10.90
N GLY A 287 -5.11 6.13 -11.17
CA GLY A 287 -5.91 5.09 -10.51
C GLY A 287 -6.08 5.27 -9.01
N TYR A 288 -5.92 6.49 -8.49
CA TYR A 288 -5.94 6.85 -7.07
C TYR A 288 -4.80 6.24 -6.25
N SER A 289 -3.83 5.60 -6.92
CA SER A 289 -2.76 4.85 -6.28
C SER A 289 -1.37 5.40 -6.56
N ILE A 290 -1.15 6.12 -7.66
CA ILE A 290 0.12 6.78 -7.96
C ILE A 290 -0.17 8.24 -8.30
N LEU A 291 0.31 9.15 -7.46
CA LEU A 291 0.23 10.58 -7.67
C LEU A 291 1.51 11.08 -8.32
N ILE A 292 1.39 11.98 -9.29
CA ILE A 292 2.52 12.52 -10.04
C ILE A 292 2.65 14.01 -9.76
N TYR A 293 3.86 14.43 -9.40
CA TYR A 293 4.22 15.80 -9.08
C TYR A 293 5.29 16.30 -10.04
N LYS A 294 5.23 17.58 -10.39
CA LYS A 294 6.30 18.24 -11.14
C LYS A 294 7.41 18.61 -10.18
N VAL A 295 8.65 18.32 -10.55
CA VAL A 295 9.83 18.75 -9.80
C VAL A 295 10.20 20.14 -10.29
N SER A 296 9.96 21.15 -9.45
CA SER A 296 10.06 22.58 -9.80
C SER A 296 11.51 23.08 -9.90
N ALA A 297 12.42 22.52 -9.11
CA ALA A 297 13.84 22.83 -9.13
C ALA A 297 14.67 21.58 -8.85
N VAL A 298 15.82 21.49 -9.50
CA VAL A 298 16.84 20.50 -9.16
C VAL A 298 17.42 20.88 -7.81
N ASN A 299 17.07 20.14 -6.76
CA ASN A 299 17.55 20.37 -5.40
C ASN A 299 18.71 19.41 -5.08
N PRO A 300 19.96 19.91 -4.96
CA PRO A 300 21.12 19.09 -4.58
C PRO A 300 20.92 18.33 -3.26
N GLN A 301 20.10 18.87 -2.37
CA GLN A 301 19.78 18.28 -1.08
C GLN A 301 19.08 16.92 -1.21
N ILE A 302 18.25 16.73 -2.24
CA ILE A 302 17.58 15.45 -2.52
C ILE A 302 18.64 14.36 -2.71
N TYR A 303 19.64 14.62 -3.55
CA TYR A 303 20.73 13.69 -3.84
C TYR A 303 21.58 13.41 -2.59
N HIS A 304 21.89 14.45 -1.81
CA HIS A 304 22.60 14.29 -0.55
C HIS A 304 21.82 13.42 0.45
N ASN A 305 20.54 13.73 0.72
CA ASN A 305 19.72 13.00 1.69
C ASN A 305 19.50 11.53 1.26
N MET A 306 19.35 11.29 -0.04
CA MET A 306 19.30 9.95 -0.59
C MET A 306 20.61 9.19 -0.42
N GLY A 307 21.75 9.81 -0.79
CA GLY A 307 23.08 9.22 -0.59
C GLY A 307 23.33 8.89 0.87
N PHE A 308 22.94 9.77 1.80
CA PHE A 308 23.03 9.54 3.23
C PHE A 308 22.21 8.32 3.68
N THR A 309 20.99 8.19 3.16
CA THR A 309 20.11 7.04 3.46
C THR A 309 20.67 5.73 2.92
N LEU A 310 21.25 5.73 1.71
CA LEU A 310 21.91 4.55 1.14
C LEU A 310 23.20 4.19 1.90
N ALA A 311 24.00 5.19 2.32
CA ALA A 311 25.20 4.97 3.11
C ALA A 311 24.88 4.30 4.44
N ARG A 312 23.80 4.71 5.12
CA ARG A 312 23.33 4.05 6.36
C ARG A 312 22.88 2.61 6.16
N ARG A 313 22.50 2.24 4.93
CA ARG A 313 22.18 0.85 4.52
C ARG A 313 23.40 0.06 4.07
N GLY A 314 24.60 0.64 4.13
CA GLY A 314 25.84 0.02 3.66
C GLY A 314 26.02 0.04 2.14
N GLN A 315 25.12 0.70 1.39
CA GLN A 315 25.18 0.81 -0.06
C GLN A 315 26.11 1.96 -0.48
N LEU A 316 27.40 1.84 -0.14
CA LEU A 316 28.37 2.92 -0.23
C LEU A 316 28.65 3.39 -1.66
N ASP A 317 28.67 2.49 -2.66
CA ASP A 317 28.93 2.86 -4.05
C ASP A 317 27.81 3.77 -4.61
N SER A 318 26.55 3.37 -4.47
CA SER A 318 25.41 4.21 -4.86
C SER A 318 25.39 5.52 -4.09
N ALA A 319 25.71 5.50 -2.78
CA ALA A 319 25.77 6.71 -1.98
C ALA A 319 26.82 7.71 -2.49
N ILE A 320 28.01 7.23 -2.86
CA ILE A 320 29.10 8.05 -3.41
C ILE A 320 28.66 8.73 -4.70
N GLU A 321 28.02 8.01 -5.62
CA GLU A 321 27.53 8.58 -6.88
C GLU A 321 26.47 9.67 -6.63
N LEU A 322 25.59 9.49 -5.64
CA LEU A 322 24.62 10.51 -5.27
C LEU A 322 25.25 11.74 -4.62
N PHE A 323 26.26 11.57 -3.77
CA PHE A 323 26.98 12.72 -3.23
C PHE A 323 27.76 13.47 -4.30
N ARG A 324 28.37 12.76 -5.26
CA ARG A 324 29.01 13.38 -6.43
C ARG A 324 28.01 14.15 -7.26
N GLU A 325 26.81 13.63 -7.48
CA GLU A 325 25.76 14.32 -8.20
C GLU A 325 25.26 15.57 -7.44
N ALA A 326 25.11 15.48 -6.11
CA ALA A 326 24.80 16.64 -5.27
C ALA A 326 25.85 17.75 -5.43
N LEU A 327 27.14 17.38 -5.41
CA LEU A 327 28.26 18.30 -5.58
C LEU A 327 28.40 18.82 -7.02
N ARG A 328 28.02 18.03 -8.02
CA ARG A 328 27.94 18.47 -9.42
C ARG A 328 26.92 19.60 -9.58
N LEU A 329 25.81 19.50 -8.86
CA LEU A 329 24.74 20.50 -8.85
C LEU A 329 25.08 21.72 -7.97
N GLN A 330 25.70 21.49 -6.82
CA GLN A 330 26.14 22.55 -5.90
C GLN A 330 27.52 22.21 -5.31
N PRO A 331 28.61 22.71 -5.92
CA PRO A 331 29.98 22.44 -5.44
C PRO A 331 30.26 22.97 -4.04
N GLN A 332 29.50 23.96 -3.55
CA GLN A 332 29.68 24.54 -2.22
C GLN A 332 28.81 23.89 -1.13
N LEU A 333 28.27 22.70 -1.39
CA LEU A 333 27.46 21.96 -0.42
C LEU A 333 28.38 21.21 0.57
N ALA A 334 28.77 21.89 1.65
CA ALA A 334 29.73 21.37 2.63
C ALA A 334 29.35 20.00 3.21
N GLU A 335 28.08 19.77 3.52
CA GLU A 335 27.57 18.50 4.02
C GLU A 335 27.68 17.34 3.01
N ALA A 336 27.52 17.62 1.71
CA ALA A 336 27.74 16.62 0.68
C ALA A 336 29.22 16.27 0.53
N HIS A 337 30.13 17.24 0.68
CA HIS A 337 31.56 16.97 0.76
C HIS A 337 31.92 16.11 1.98
N GLU A 338 31.38 16.43 3.16
CA GLU A 338 31.61 15.64 4.38
C GLU A 338 31.08 14.21 4.24
N SER A 339 29.86 14.05 3.73
CA SER A 339 29.22 12.74 3.54
C SER A 339 29.95 11.89 2.49
N LEU A 340 30.41 12.51 1.39
CA LEU A 340 31.25 11.85 0.38
C LEU A 340 32.58 11.40 0.98
N ALA A 341 33.25 12.28 1.73
CA ALA A 341 34.51 11.96 2.40
C ALA A 341 34.35 10.77 3.36
N ARG A 342 33.27 10.76 4.15
CA ARG A 342 32.96 9.67 5.07
C ARG A 342 32.76 8.34 4.34
N ALA A 343 31.98 8.35 3.26
CA ALA A 343 31.73 7.14 2.46
C ALA A 343 33.01 6.62 1.79
N LEU A 344 33.84 7.50 1.23
CA LEU A 344 35.14 7.16 0.64
C LEU A 344 36.11 6.59 1.68
N ALA A 345 36.17 7.19 2.87
CA ALA A 345 36.98 6.68 3.98
C ALA A 345 36.56 5.28 4.41
N SER A 346 35.24 5.01 4.48
CA SER A 346 34.70 3.66 4.74
C SER A 346 35.06 2.64 3.67
N GLN A 347 35.30 3.07 2.42
CA GLN A 347 35.83 2.23 1.34
C GLN A 347 37.37 2.12 1.31
N GLY A 348 38.07 2.80 2.23
CA GLY A 348 39.53 2.82 2.27
C GLY A 348 40.21 3.83 1.32
N LYS A 349 39.44 4.65 0.58
CA LYS A 349 39.94 5.69 -0.33
C LYS A 349 40.31 6.96 0.45
N ARG A 350 41.35 6.88 1.27
CA ARG A 350 41.71 7.89 2.28
C ARG A 350 42.15 9.22 1.67
N GLU A 351 42.92 9.18 0.59
CA GLU A 351 43.45 10.38 -0.05
C GLU A 351 42.33 11.25 -0.63
N GLU A 352 41.37 10.64 -1.33
CA GLU A 352 40.18 11.34 -1.85
C GLU A 352 39.28 11.86 -0.71
N ALA A 353 39.12 11.07 0.37
CA ALA A 353 38.36 11.50 1.54
C ALA A 353 38.96 12.76 2.19
N ILE A 354 40.28 12.82 2.36
CA ILE A 354 40.97 13.98 2.95
C ILE A 354 40.70 15.24 2.12
N GLN A 355 40.75 15.15 0.79
CA GLN A 355 40.48 16.29 -0.09
C GLN A 355 39.08 16.85 0.13
N HIS A 356 38.06 15.97 0.19
CA HIS A 356 36.69 16.40 0.43
C HIS A 356 36.44 16.91 1.85
N TYR A 357 37.11 16.36 2.88
CA TYR A 357 37.06 16.92 4.22
C TYR A 357 37.67 18.32 4.30
N GLN A 358 38.81 18.54 3.65
CA GLN A 358 39.44 19.86 3.58
C GLN A 358 38.53 20.87 2.89
N GLU A 359 37.87 20.47 1.81
CA GLU A 359 36.94 21.33 1.10
C GLU A 359 35.69 21.67 1.93
N ALA A 360 35.09 20.69 2.59
CA ALA A 360 33.98 20.93 3.53
C ALA A 360 34.37 21.94 4.61
N LEU A 361 35.55 21.79 5.23
CA LEU A 361 36.06 22.72 6.23
C LEU A 361 36.35 24.11 5.66
N ARG A 362 36.89 24.19 4.44
CA ARG A 362 37.13 25.46 3.75
C ARG A 362 35.82 26.22 3.54
N ILE A 363 34.80 25.54 3.05
CA ILE A 363 33.47 26.11 2.82
C ILE A 363 32.85 26.57 4.15
N LEU A 364 32.85 25.72 5.19
CA LEU A 364 32.27 26.06 6.50
C LEU A 364 32.97 27.26 7.15
N LYS A 365 34.29 27.37 7.04
CA LYS A 365 35.06 28.53 7.56
C LYS A 365 34.82 29.81 6.77
N SER A 366 34.43 29.71 5.51
CA SER A 366 34.14 30.86 4.65
C SER A 366 32.70 31.39 4.79
N ARG A 367 31.83 30.70 5.53
CA ARG A 367 30.49 31.20 5.87
C ARG A 367 30.61 32.27 6.96
N PRO A 368 30.04 33.47 6.77
CA PRO A 368 30.13 34.58 7.73
C PRO A 368 29.40 34.31 9.03
#